data_AF-A0A1Q7KYJ8-F1
#
_entry.id   AF-A0A1Q7KYJ8-F1
#
_cell.length_a   1.000
_cell.length_b   1.000
_cell.length_c   1.000
_cell.angle_alpha   90.00
_cell.angle_beta   90.00
_cell.angle_gamma   90.00
#
_symmetry.space_group_name_H-M   'P 1'
#
loop_
_entity.id
_entity.type
_entity.pdbx_description
1 polymer ?
#
loop_
_entity_poly.entity_id
_entity_poly.type
_entity_poly.pdbx_seq_one_letter_code
_entity_poly.pdbx_strand_id
1 'polypeptide(L)'
;MEAEFIHLLSVPFWAIKSLLAHENDEKEKRALVVHKSSQGLLTLEDVCPVWSKKIRHRFDETDKYIMSRDSKHCLVGEAWGFSGRHAAYYMAPLIPLLGCWTCVMYGHTMGKLSRKRVSQVKDFEPIIAEFLKHWNEKHKNITERLRKVGKRYVIL
;
A
#
# COMPACT_ATOMS: atom_id res chain seq x y z
N MET A 1 -14.50 -57.32 5.58
CA MET A 1 -14.15 -55.95 5.19
C MET A 1 -14.58 -55.78 3.74
N GLU A 2 -15.87 -55.75 3.38
CA GLU A 2 -17.01 -54.96 3.89
C GLU A 2 -16.73 -53.46 4.03
N ALA A 3 -17.54 -52.70 3.25
CA ALA A 3 -17.71 -51.24 3.18
C ALA A 3 -16.46 -50.49 2.68
N GLU A 4 -16.43 -49.79 1.55
CA GLU A 4 -17.33 -48.71 1.13
C GLU A 4 -17.15 -48.42 -0.38
N PHE A 5 -17.90 -49.07 -1.28
CA PHE A 5 -17.82 -48.69 -2.70
C PHE A 5 -19.14 -48.88 -3.45
N ILE A 6 -20.25 -48.55 -2.78
CA ILE A 6 -21.56 -48.47 -3.42
C ILE A 6 -22.22 -47.20 -2.90
N HIS A 7 -21.99 -46.05 -3.55
CA HIS A 7 -22.93 -44.91 -3.51
C HIS A 7 -22.67 -43.82 -4.56
N LEU A 8 -21.89 -44.06 -5.63
CA LEU A 8 -21.62 -43.04 -6.66
C LEU A 8 -22.43 -43.18 -7.96
N LEU A 9 -23.36 -44.14 -8.07
CA LEU A 9 -24.13 -44.36 -9.30
C LEU A 9 -25.62 -43.96 -9.24
N SER A 10 -26.08 -43.30 -8.18
CA SER A 10 -27.48 -42.82 -8.09
C SER A 10 -27.63 -41.30 -8.14
N VAL A 11 -26.58 -40.56 -8.48
CA VAL A 11 -26.64 -39.09 -8.51
C VAL A 11 -27.22 -38.66 -9.87
N PRO A 12 -28.38 -37.97 -9.91
CA PRO A 12 -28.95 -37.52 -11.17
C PRO A 12 -27.98 -36.58 -11.88
N PHE A 13 -27.86 -36.71 -13.20
CA PHE A 13 -26.92 -35.96 -14.04
C PHE A 13 -26.97 -34.44 -13.82
N TRP A 14 -28.14 -33.89 -13.46
CA TRP A 14 -28.28 -32.46 -13.11
C TRP A 14 -27.48 -32.07 -11.86
N ALA A 15 -27.41 -32.93 -10.85
CA ALA A 15 -26.71 -32.63 -9.60
C ALA A 15 -25.18 -32.63 -9.80
N ILE A 16 -24.66 -33.51 -10.65
CA ILE A 16 -23.24 -33.50 -11.06
C ILE A 16 -22.92 -32.20 -11.81
N LYS A 17 -23.79 -31.77 -12.73
CA LYS A 17 -23.63 -30.52 -13.48
C LYS A 17 -23.67 -29.29 -12.58
N SER A 18 -24.51 -29.31 -11.54
CA SER A 18 -24.59 -28.25 -10.53
C SER A 18 -23.35 -28.18 -9.64
N LEU A 19 -22.79 -29.34 -9.25
CA LEU A 19 -21.55 -29.40 -8.48
C LEU A 19 -20.37 -28.88 -9.29
N LEU A 20 -20.23 -29.32 -10.54
CA LEU A 20 -19.17 -28.87 -11.45
C LEU A 20 -19.27 -27.37 -11.76
N ALA A 21 -20.50 -26.82 -11.86
CA ALA A 21 -20.70 -25.39 -12.03
C ALA A 21 -20.29 -24.59 -10.78
N HIS A 22 -20.61 -25.09 -9.58
CA HIS A 22 -20.23 -24.46 -8.32
C HIS A 22 -18.71 -24.55 -8.05
N GLU A 23 -18.09 -25.69 -8.37
CA GLU A 23 -16.64 -25.85 -8.29
C GLU A 23 -15.91 -24.94 -9.29
N ASN A 24 -16.44 -24.79 -10.50
CA ASN A 24 -15.88 -23.86 -11.47
C ASN A 24 -16.03 -22.39 -11.05
N ASP A 25 -17.18 -21.99 -10.49
CA ASP A 25 -17.38 -20.62 -9.98
C ASP A 25 -16.48 -20.31 -8.77
N GLU A 26 -16.29 -21.26 -7.85
CA GLU A 26 -15.33 -21.13 -6.75
C GLU A 26 -13.88 -21.11 -7.24
N LYS A 27 -13.54 -21.91 -8.25
CA LYS A 27 -12.21 -21.94 -8.86
C LYS A 27 -11.93 -20.67 -9.66
N GLU A 28 -12.93 -20.09 -10.32
CA GLU A 28 -12.86 -18.82 -11.04
C GLU A 28 -12.75 -17.63 -10.06
N LYS A 29 -13.50 -17.64 -8.95
CA LYS A 29 -13.34 -16.68 -7.85
C LYS A 29 -11.96 -16.76 -7.21
N ARG A 30 -11.45 -17.98 -6.94
CA ARG A 30 -10.07 -18.18 -6.45
C ARG A 30 -9.03 -17.74 -7.49
N ALA A 31 -9.24 -18.05 -8.76
CA ALA A 31 -8.35 -17.60 -9.84
C ALA A 31 -8.35 -16.08 -9.99
N LEU A 32 -9.50 -15.40 -9.87
CA LEU A 32 -9.63 -13.95 -9.85
C LEU A 32 -8.96 -13.31 -8.61
N VAL A 33 -9.06 -13.95 -7.44
CA VAL A 33 -8.36 -13.52 -6.22
C VAL A 33 -6.84 -13.69 -6.36
N VAL A 34 -6.38 -14.78 -6.98
CA VAL A 34 -4.96 -15.05 -7.24
C VAL A 34 -4.39 -14.15 -8.36
N HIS A 35 -5.18 -13.84 -9.39
CA HIS A 35 -4.76 -12.95 -10.49
C HIS A 35 -4.70 -11.47 -10.13
N LYS A 36 -5.34 -11.04 -9.03
CA LYS A 36 -5.30 -9.64 -8.57
C LYS A 36 -3.99 -9.28 -7.85
N SER A 37 -3.07 -10.22 -7.68
CA SER A 37 -1.86 -10.04 -6.85
C SER A 37 -0.56 -10.53 -7.54
N SER A 38 -0.44 -10.43 -8.86
CA SER A 38 0.84 -10.74 -9.55
C SER A 38 1.74 -9.54 -9.82
N GLN A 39 1.40 -8.35 -9.32
CA GLN A 39 2.33 -7.24 -9.29
C GLN A 39 3.20 -7.38 -8.03
N GLY A 40 4.53 -7.32 -8.15
CA GLY A 40 5.44 -7.33 -7.00
C GLY A 40 5.09 -6.28 -5.94
N LEU A 41 5.57 -6.48 -4.71
CA LEU A 41 5.46 -5.46 -3.66
C LEU A 41 6.26 -4.23 -4.07
N LEU A 42 5.65 -3.05 -3.95
CA LEU A 42 6.29 -1.76 -4.16
C LEU A 42 7.34 -1.54 -3.08
N THR A 43 8.54 -1.15 -3.50
CA THR A 43 9.64 -0.74 -2.63
C THR A 43 9.52 0.73 -2.21
N LEU A 44 10.39 1.19 -1.30
CA LEU A 44 10.45 2.62 -0.96
C LEU A 44 10.78 3.49 -2.16
N GLU A 45 11.67 3.02 -3.04
CA GLU A 45 12.01 3.74 -4.27
C GLU A 45 10.82 3.81 -5.23
N ASP A 46 9.94 2.81 -5.19
CA ASP A 46 8.74 2.82 -6.01
C ASP A 46 7.70 3.84 -5.56
N VAL A 47 7.55 3.99 -4.23
CA VAL A 47 6.51 4.81 -3.59
C VAL A 47 6.98 6.24 -3.35
N CYS A 48 8.22 6.42 -2.88
CA CYS A 48 8.82 7.69 -2.48
C CYS A 48 10.26 7.82 -3.05
N PRO A 49 10.42 8.01 -4.37
CA PRO A 49 11.74 8.02 -5.01
C PRO A 49 12.68 9.12 -4.48
N VAL A 50 12.18 10.30 -4.13
CA VAL A 50 12.98 11.40 -3.58
C VAL A 50 13.45 11.04 -2.17
N TRP A 51 12.53 10.64 -1.29
CA TRP A 51 12.88 10.27 0.08
C TRP A 51 13.75 9.01 0.16
N SER A 52 13.57 8.06 -0.75
CA SER A 52 14.44 6.88 -0.88
C SER A 52 15.90 7.27 -1.12
N LYS A 53 16.17 8.33 -1.90
CA LYS A 53 17.52 8.84 -2.13
C LYS A 53 18.05 9.59 -0.90
N LYS A 54 17.24 10.46 -0.30
CA LYS A 54 17.64 11.26 0.88
C LYS A 54 18.07 10.37 2.04
N ILE A 55 17.29 9.33 2.32
CA ILE A 55 17.54 8.36 3.39
C ILE A 55 18.81 7.54 3.14
N ARG A 56 19.10 7.18 1.88
CA ARG A 56 20.31 6.41 1.52
C ARG A 56 21.60 7.23 1.60
N HIS A 57 21.54 8.53 1.34
CA HIS A 57 22.74 9.37 1.23
C HIS A 57 22.98 10.26 2.46
N ARG A 58 22.08 11.21 2.72
CA ARG A 58 22.26 12.20 3.78
C ARG A 58 20.90 12.70 4.23
N PHE A 59 20.50 12.30 5.44
CA PHE A 59 19.33 12.84 6.11
C PHE A 59 19.77 14.00 7.00
N ASP A 60 19.67 15.21 6.48
CA ASP A 60 20.18 16.42 7.12
C ASP A 60 19.10 17.22 7.89
N GLU A 61 19.48 18.37 8.45
CA GLU A 61 18.56 19.22 9.21
C GLU A 61 17.42 19.79 8.34
N THR A 62 17.64 19.99 7.04
CA THR A 62 16.58 20.40 6.11
C THR A 62 15.58 19.28 5.95
N ASP A 63 16.04 18.05 5.81
CA ASP A 63 15.17 16.88 5.73
C ASP A 63 14.37 16.66 7.02
N LYS A 64 14.99 16.87 8.19
CA LYS A 64 14.28 16.84 9.48
C LYS A 64 13.20 17.91 9.56
N TYR A 65 13.51 19.11 9.08
CA TYR A 65 12.55 20.22 9.00
C TYR A 65 11.37 19.87 8.10
N ILE A 66 11.63 19.39 6.88
CA ILE A 66 10.58 18.99 5.94
C ILE A 66 9.72 17.87 6.54
N MET A 67 10.34 16.82 7.08
CA MET A 67 9.61 15.71 7.71
C MET A 67 8.72 16.17 8.88
N SER A 68 9.17 17.15 9.67
CA SER A 68 8.46 17.61 10.88
C SER A 68 7.42 18.70 10.65
N ARG A 69 7.54 19.49 9.58
CA ARG A 69 6.72 20.70 9.38
C ARG A 69 6.08 20.83 8.01
N ASP A 70 6.60 20.14 7.00
CA ASP A 70 6.08 20.21 5.65
C ASP A 70 5.38 18.89 5.28
N SER A 71 4.09 18.80 5.60
CA SER A 71 3.27 17.62 5.29
C SER A 71 3.26 17.32 3.81
N LYS A 72 3.25 18.34 2.96
CA LYS A 72 3.16 18.16 1.52
C LYS A 72 4.40 17.45 0.98
N HIS A 73 5.57 17.82 1.48
CA HIS A 73 6.85 17.31 0.96
C HIS A 73 7.52 16.27 1.88
N CYS A 74 6.89 15.84 2.96
CA CYS A 74 7.37 14.72 3.78
C CYS A 74 7.21 13.37 3.04
N LEU A 75 7.74 12.28 3.63
CA LEU A 75 7.74 10.96 3.01
C LEU A 75 6.34 10.46 2.66
N VAL A 76 5.39 10.63 3.58
CA VAL A 76 3.98 10.29 3.33
C VAL A 76 3.39 11.23 2.27
N GLY A 77 3.71 12.52 2.32
CA GLY A 77 3.26 13.50 1.32
C GLY A 77 3.69 13.13 -0.10
N GLU A 78 4.94 12.71 -0.28
CA GLU A 78 5.46 12.20 -1.56
C GLU A 78 4.69 10.97 -2.04
N ALA A 79 4.43 9.99 -1.17
CA ALA A 79 3.68 8.78 -1.52
C ALA A 79 2.29 9.11 -2.11
N TRP A 80 1.67 10.16 -1.58
CA TRP A 80 0.39 10.69 -2.06
C TRP A 80 0.52 11.68 -3.23
N GLY A 81 1.67 11.75 -3.89
CA GLY A 81 1.93 12.63 -5.04
C GLY A 81 2.11 14.09 -4.66
N PHE A 82 2.82 14.36 -3.55
CA PHE A 82 3.03 15.70 -2.99
C PHE A 82 1.71 16.44 -2.70
N SER A 83 0.73 15.71 -2.16
CA SER A 83 -0.55 16.27 -1.76
C SER A 83 -0.58 16.52 -0.25
N GLY A 84 -0.63 17.80 0.14
CA GLY A 84 -0.79 18.20 1.55
C GLY A 84 -2.14 17.77 2.16
N ARG A 85 -3.09 17.29 1.35
CA ARG A 85 -4.42 16.83 1.80
C ARG A 85 -4.35 15.55 2.64
N HIS A 86 -3.33 14.71 2.43
CA HIS A 86 -3.24 13.37 3.02
C HIS A 86 -2.09 13.21 4.03
N ALA A 87 -1.29 14.25 4.22
CA ALA A 87 -0.21 14.29 5.20
C ALA A 87 -0.48 15.24 6.39
N ALA A 88 -1.72 15.74 6.48
CA ALA A 88 -2.36 16.27 7.69
C ALA A 88 -1.47 17.15 8.58
N TYR A 89 -1.26 18.41 8.16
CA TYR A 89 -1.02 19.49 9.14
C TYR A 89 -2.16 20.55 9.17
N TYR A 90 -3.08 20.56 8.19
CA TYR A 90 -4.11 21.61 8.06
C TYR A 90 -5.56 21.14 7.79
N MET A 91 -5.82 19.85 7.57
CA MET A 91 -7.14 19.34 7.12
C MET A 91 -7.83 18.45 8.15
N ALA A 92 -7.69 18.75 9.45
CA ALA A 92 -8.23 17.95 10.56
C ALA A 92 -9.73 17.55 10.45
N PRO A 93 -10.66 18.36 9.91
CA PRO A 93 -12.08 17.98 9.89
C PRO A 93 -12.50 17.06 8.74
N LEU A 94 -11.73 16.96 7.65
CA LEU A 94 -12.14 16.25 6.41
C LEU A 94 -11.27 15.04 6.06
N ILE A 95 -10.20 14.78 6.81
CA ILE A 95 -9.36 13.57 6.65
C ILE A 95 -10.15 12.26 6.68
N PRO A 96 -11.20 12.08 7.53
CA PRO A 96 -11.97 10.83 7.56
C PRO A 96 -12.69 10.49 6.24
N LEU A 97 -12.91 11.48 5.36
CA LEU A 97 -13.66 11.32 4.11
C LEU A 97 -12.76 11.16 2.88
N LEU A 98 -11.51 11.64 2.92
CA LEU A 98 -10.66 11.74 1.72
C LEU A 98 -9.26 11.12 1.86
N GLY A 99 -8.79 10.77 3.06
CA GLY A 99 -7.43 10.27 3.29
C GLY A 99 -7.35 9.00 4.13
N CYS A 100 -6.18 8.38 4.20
CA CYS A 100 -5.92 7.25 5.09
C CYS A 100 -5.38 7.74 6.45
N TRP A 101 -6.13 7.48 7.53
CA TRP A 101 -5.73 7.87 8.88
C TRP A 101 -4.42 7.20 9.32
N THR A 102 -4.21 5.94 8.94
CA THR A 102 -2.98 5.22 9.25
C THR A 102 -1.76 5.90 8.63
N CYS A 103 -1.86 6.35 7.36
CA CYS A 103 -0.81 7.14 6.72
C CYS A 103 -0.53 8.46 7.45
N VAL A 104 -1.58 9.15 7.91
CA VAL A 104 -1.44 10.37 8.72
C VAL A 104 -0.66 10.08 10.00
N MET A 105 -0.98 8.99 10.70
CA MET A 105 -0.28 8.60 11.92
C MET A 105 1.18 8.26 11.69
N TYR A 106 1.52 7.61 10.56
CA TYR A 106 2.92 7.39 10.17
C TYR A 106 3.65 8.71 9.95
N GLY A 107 3.05 9.65 9.21
CA GLY A 107 3.63 10.98 8.95
C GLY A 107 3.88 11.76 10.25
N HIS A 108 2.91 11.77 11.16
CA HIS A 108 3.05 12.41 12.48
C HIS A 108 4.14 11.77 13.33
N THR A 109 4.25 10.44 13.30
CA THR A 109 5.26 9.69 14.06
C THR A 109 6.66 9.99 13.52
N MET A 110 6.84 9.94 12.20
CA MET A 110 8.10 10.34 11.56
C MET A 110 8.44 11.81 11.87
N GLY A 111 7.46 12.71 11.81
CA GLY A 111 7.65 14.12 12.16
C GLY A 111 8.01 14.35 13.63
N LYS A 112 7.50 13.53 14.56
CA LYS A 112 7.94 13.53 15.97
C LYS A 112 9.38 13.04 16.11
N LEU A 113 9.74 11.97 15.42
CA LEU A 113 11.09 11.41 15.44
C LEU A 113 12.12 12.41 14.91
N SER A 114 11.83 13.10 13.81
CA SER A 114 12.74 14.07 13.22
C SER A 114 12.99 15.32 14.07
N ARG A 115 12.14 15.61 15.06
CA ARG A 115 12.37 16.70 16.03
C ARG A 115 13.35 16.35 17.15
N LYS A 116 13.79 15.09 17.26
CA LYS A 116 14.81 14.70 18.25
C LYS A 116 16.17 15.25 17.82
N ARG A 117 16.94 15.80 18.78
CA ARG A 117 18.28 16.38 18.51
C ARG A 117 19.24 15.41 17.81
N VAL A 118 19.13 14.11 18.10
CA VAL A 118 20.02 13.05 17.58
C VAL A 118 19.22 11.96 16.86
N SER A 119 18.24 12.32 16.02
CA SER A 119 17.58 11.32 15.19
C SER A 119 18.51 10.86 14.05
N GLN A 120 18.75 9.56 13.95
CA GLN A 120 19.45 8.93 12.84
C GLN A 120 18.45 8.31 11.86
N VAL A 121 18.91 8.05 10.63
CA VAL A 121 18.11 7.35 9.60
C VAL A 121 17.55 6.02 10.12
N LYS A 122 18.35 5.27 10.88
CA LYS A 122 17.97 3.99 11.49
C LYS A 122 16.73 4.08 12.39
N ASP A 123 16.51 5.24 13.01
CA ASP A 123 15.32 5.46 13.85
C ASP A 123 14.02 5.48 13.03
N PHE A 124 14.11 5.73 11.72
CA PHE A 124 12.97 5.76 10.81
C PHE A 124 12.71 4.41 10.15
N GLU A 125 13.68 3.48 10.12
CA GLU A 125 13.53 2.20 9.43
C GLU A 125 12.29 1.40 9.88
N PRO A 126 11.99 1.24 11.19
CA PRO A 126 10.82 0.49 11.62
C PRO A 126 9.52 1.11 11.14
N ILE A 127 9.40 2.43 11.24
CA ILE A 127 8.17 3.14 10.86
C ILE A 127 8.00 3.21 9.34
N ILE A 128 9.09 3.24 8.58
CA ILE A 128 9.07 3.14 7.11
C ILE A 128 8.64 1.75 6.67
N ALA A 129 9.14 0.69 7.32
CA ALA A 129 8.76 -0.69 7.00
C ALA A 129 7.25 -0.92 7.21
N GLU A 130 6.72 -0.49 8.35
CA GLU A 130 5.28 -0.55 8.64
C GLU A 130 4.46 0.28 7.65
N PHE A 131 4.92 1.48 7.31
CA PHE A 131 4.30 2.31 6.30
C PHE A 131 4.23 1.61 4.93
N LEU A 132 5.34 1.00 4.47
CA LEU A 132 5.38 0.33 3.17
C LEU A 132 4.52 -0.92 3.12
N LYS A 133 4.47 -1.68 4.21
CA LYS A 133 3.57 -2.82 4.34
C LYS A 133 2.12 -2.36 4.18
N HIS A 134 1.70 -1.38 4.97
CA HIS A 134 0.36 -0.81 4.89
C HIS A 134 0.05 -0.25 3.49
N TRP A 135 1.02 0.46 2.89
CA TRP A 135 0.86 1.05 1.55
C TRP A 135 0.62 -0.02 0.49
N ASN A 136 1.39 -1.10 0.52
CA ASN A 136 1.22 -2.23 -0.40
C ASN A 136 -0.14 -2.92 -0.24
N GLU A 137 -0.64 -3.02 0.99
CA GLU A 137 -1.94 -3.65 1.28
C GLU A 137 -3.13 -2.78 0.87
N LYS A 138 -3.05 -1.45 1.02
CA LYS A 138 -4.22 -0.56 0.92
C LYS A 138 -4.14 0.50 -0.19
N HIS A 139 -2.95 0.82 -0.68
CA HIS A 139 -2.70 2.01 -1.51
C HIS A 139 -1.88 1.77 -2.77
N LYS A 140 -1.54 0.52 -3.08
CA LYS A 140 -0.77 0.14 -4.27
C LYS A 140 -1.30 0.74 -5.58
N ASN A 141 -2.62 0.75 -5.75
CA ASN A 141 -3.31 1.31 -6.91
C ASN A 141 -3.09 2.83 -7.08
N ILE A 142 -2.79 3.56 -6.00
CA ILE A 142 -2.47 4.99 -6.05
C ILE A 142 -1.12 5.19 -6.71
N THR A 143 -0.08 4.46 -6.28
CA THR A 143 1.25 4.54 -6.90
C THR A 143 1.20 4.17 -8.38
N GLU A 144 0.45 3.14 -8.76
CA GLU A 144 0.25 2.76 -10.16
C GLU A 144 -0.43 3.87 -10.98
N ARG A 145 -1.43 4.53 -10.40
CA ARG A 145 -2.11 5.67 -11.03
C ARG A 145 -1.16 6.84 -11.22
N LEU A 146 -0.42 7.23 -10.18
CA LEU A 146 0.54 8.34 -10.22
C LEU A 146 1.63 8.09 -11.26
N ARG A 147 2.14 6.86 -11.38
CA ARG A 147 3.10 6.47 -12.42
C ARG A 147 2.55 6.64 -13.83
N LYS A 148 1.30 6.23 -14.06
CA LYS A 148 0.65 6.40 -15.37
C LYS A 148 0.47 7.88 -15.72
N VAL A 149 0.09 8.70 -14.74
CA VAL A 149 -0.06 10.15 -14.92
C VAL A 149 1.29 10.80 -15.20
N GLY A 150 2.33 10.50 -14.41
CA GLY A 150 3.68 11.04 -14.62
C GLY A 150 4.25 10.68 -16.00
N LYS A 151 4.04 9.45 -16.48
CA LYS A 151 4.45 9.04 -17.84
C LYS A 151 3.74 9.79 -18.95
N ARG A 152 2.49 10.23 -18.76
CA ARG A 152 1.75 11.02 -19.77
C ARG A 152 2.32 12.43 -19.95
N TYR A 153 2.98 13.00 -18.94
CA TYR A 153 3.57 14.34 -19.00
C TYR A 153 5.04 14.35 -19.45
N VAL A 154 5.68 13.18 -19.59
CA VAL A 154 7.06 13.04 -20.11
C VAL A 154 7.07 12.77 -21.63
N ILE A 155 5.90 12.65 -22.25
CA ILE A 155 5.72 12.57 -23.70
C ILE A 155 5.22 13.93 -24.20
N LEU A 156 6.09 14.94 -24.19
CA LEU A 156 5.93 16.20 -24.92
C LEU A 156 7.32 16.69 -25.34
#